data_AF-D3RW42-F1
#
_entry.id   AF-D3RW42-F1
#
_cell.length_a   1.000
_cell.length_b   1.000
_cell.length_c   1.000
_cell.angle_alpha   90.00
_cell.angle_beta   90.00
_cell.angle_gamma   90.00
#
_symmetry.space_group_name_H-M   'P 1'
#
loop_
_entity.id
_entity.type
_entity.pdbx_description
1 polymer ?
#
loop_
_entity_poly.entity_id
_entity_poly.type
_entity_poly.pdbx_seq_one_letter_code
_entity_poly.pdbx_strand_id
1 'polypeptide(L)'
;MSQELARDIVEMLCRIMATREFEPISAAFDNFLAADAKTIDEAAEQFIAETNVGALAAELFPGEDLRYRLTMDTFYASMLDYLCEKCPTLERSVEHDIPSWIEANAPELARFNAETMCLAMPDGGTLEDIDPRLSLANLEDRQRAMMKETWTAIEARIEALLKAMGYAEA
;
A
#
# COMPACT_ATOMS: atom_id res chain seq x y z
N MET A 1 9.33 14.88 5.80
CA MET A 1 10.44 14.10 6.40
C MET A 1 11.64 15.02 6.64
N SER A 2 12.29 14.97 7.81
CA SER A 2 13.53 15.74 8.04
C SER A 2 14.72 15.07 7.32
N GLN A 3 15.69 15.86 6.86
CA GLN A 3 16.89 15.33 6.19
C GLN A 3 17.71 14.39 7.09
N GLU A 4 17.67 14.63 8.41
CA GLU A 4 18.35 13.80 9.41
C GLU A 4 17.73 12.39 9.51
N LEU A 5 16.39 12.30 9.53
CA LEU A 5 15.70 11.01 9.54
C LEU A 5 15.98 10.20 8.26
N ALA A 6 16.02 10.87 7.11
CA ALA A 6 16.32 10.21 5.83
C ALA A 6 17.74 9.60 5.83
N ARG A 7 18.73 10.34 6.36
CA ARG A 7 20.10 9.84 6.50
C ARG A 7 20.16 8.63 7.44
N ASP A 8 19.50 8.69 8.58
CA ASP A 8 19.54 7.61 9.56
C ASP A 8 18.92 6.30 9.02
N ILE A 9 17.84 6.42 8.22
CA ILE A 9 17.22 5.28 7.53
C ILE A 9 18.19 4.66 6.51
N VAL A 10 18.86 5.49 5.70
CA VAL A 10 19.83 5.01 4.71
C VAL A 10 21.00 4.32 5.40
N GLU A 11 21.57 4.92 6.45
CA GLU A 11 22.66 4.29 7.21
C GLU A 11 22.25 2.95 7.83
N MET A 12 21.03 2.86 8.37
CA MET A 12 20.49 1.63 8.92
C MET A 12 20.36 0.55 7.85
N LEU A 13 19.78 0.88 6.68
CA LEU A 13 19.64 -0.06 5.57
C LEU A 13 21.00 -0.56 5.07
N CYS A 14 21.99 0.33 4.92
CA CYS A 14 23.35 -0.06 4.54
C CYS A 14 23.96 -1.06 5.55
N ARG A 15 23.77 -0.85 6.85
CA ARG A 15 24.24 -1.77 7.90
C ARG A 15 23.54 -3.14 7.81
N ILE A 16 22.23 -3.15 7.57
CA ILE A 16 21.47 -4.39 7.39
C ILE A 16 21.94 -5.14 6.14
N MET A 17 22.10 -4.46 5.00
CA MET A 17 22.57 -5.11 3.76
C MET A 17 23.99 -5.67 3.90
N ALA A 18 24.84 -5.03 4.72
CA ALA A 18 26.20 -5.50 4.96
C ALA A 18 26.26 -6.83 5.72
N THR A 19 25.21 -7.21 6.47
CA THR A 19 25.19 -8.49 7.19
C THR A 19 25.11 -9.67 6.24
N ARG A 20 24.45 -9.49 5.07
CA ARG A 20 24.08 -10.56 4.14
C ARG A 20 23.30 -11.71 4.80
N GLU A 21 22.64 -11.41 5.91
CA GLU A 21 21.80 -12.37 6.62
C GLU A 21 20.36 -12.23 6.13
N PHE A 22 19.70 -13.35 5.88
CA PHE A 22 18.34 -13.37 5.37
C PHE A 22 17.36 -12.67 6.30
N GLU A 23 17.38 -12.99 7.60
CA GLU A 23 16.37 -12.55 8.56
C GLU A 23 16.34 -11.01 8.72
N PRO A 24 17.47 -10.29 8.93
CA PRO A 24 17.47 -8.84 8.99
C PRO A 24 17.03 -8.17 7.69
N ILE A 25 17.44 -8.71 6.53
CA ILE A 25 17.09 -8.16 5.21
C ILE A 25 15.60 -8.36 4.94
N SER A 26 15.08 -9.56 5.20
CA SER A 26 13.65 -9.85 5.06
C SER A 26 12.81 -8.96 5.98
N ALA A 27 13.25 -8.72 7.21
CA ALA A 27 12.57 -7.84 8.15
C ALA A 27 12.60 -6.37 7.70
N ALA A 28 13.67 -5.92 7.03
CA ALA A 28 13.72 -4.58 6.45
C ALA A 28 12.67 -4.40 5.35
N PHE A 29 12.47 -5.41 4.50
CA PHE A 29 11.38 -5.40 3.52
C PHE A 29 9.99 -5.38 4.19
N ASP A 30 9.78 -6.20 5.23
CA ASP A 30 8.53 -6.17 6.01
C ASP A 30 8.26 -4.80 6.63
N ASN A 31 9.30 -4.07 7.06
CA ASN A 31 9.15 -2.72 7.59
C ASN A 31 8.69 -1.72 6.52
N PHE A 32 9.12 -1.86 5.25
CA PHE A 32 8.56 -1.07 4.15
C PHE A 32 7.09 -1.37 3.95
N LEU A 33 6.72 -2.65 3.92
CA LEU A 33 5.32 -3.06 3.79
C LEU A 33 4.44 -2.52 4.94
N ALA A 34 4.93 -2.61 6.17
CA ALA A 34 4.22 -2.11 7.34
C ALA A 34 4.07 -0.58 7.34
N ALA A 35 5.10 0.16 6.87
CA ALA A 35 5.02 1.60 6.73
C ALA A 35 4.02 2.04 5.65
N ASP A 36 4.00 1.34 4.52
CA ASP A 36 3.03 1.56 3.44
C ASP A 36 1.61 1.30 3.95
N ALA A 37 1.37 0.12 4.53
CA ALA A 37 0.08 -0.27 5.08
C ALA A 37 -0.43 0.75 6.10
N LYS A 38 0.43 1.19 7.02
CA LYS A 38 0.10 2.20 8.03
C LYS A 38 -0.31 3.53 7.37
N THR A 39 0.47 4.01 6.41
CA THR A 39 0.18 5.30 5.75
C THR A 39 -1.13 5.26 5.00
N ILE A 40 -1.39 4.16 4.28
CA ILE A 40 -2.65 3.92 3.56
C ILE A 40 -3.81 3.84 4.56
N ASP A 41 -3.65 3.13 5.66
CA ASP A 41 -4.69 2.97 6.67
C ASP A 41 -5.07 4.29 7.33
N GLU A 42 -4.08 5.10 7.71
CA GLU A 42 -4.26 6.44 8.30
C GLU A 42 -4.92 7.40 7.31
N ALA A 43 -4.51 7.39 6.03
CA ALA A 43 -5.13 8.21 4.98
C ALA A 43 -6.59 7.81 4.73
N ALA A 44 -6.88 6.50 4.70
CA ALA A 44 -8.24 6.00 4.56
C ALA A 44 -9.11 6.37 5.77
N GLU A 45 -8.59 6.22 6.99
CA GLU A 45 -9.29 6.61 8.22
C GLU A 45 -9.62 8.10 8.22
N GLN A 46 -8.66 8.95 7.87
CA GLN A 46 -8.86 10.38 7.78
C GLN A 46 -9.93 10.72 6.74
N PHE A 47 -9.84 10.17 5.53
CA PHE A 47 -10.81 10.41 4.47
C PHE A 47 -12.22 10.00 4.88
N ILE A 48 -12.37 8.81 5.45
CA ILE A 48 -13.66 8.30 5.93
C ILE A 48 -14.23 9.20 7.03
N ALA A 49 -13.41 9.65 7.98
CA ALA A 49 -13.83 10.50 9.10
C ALA A 49 -14.27 11.91 8.65
N GLU A 50 -13.64 12.45 7.61
CA GLU A 50 -13.94 13.77 7.05
C GLU A 50 -15.11 13.74 6.06
N THR A 51 -15.45 12.55 5.52
CA THR A 51 -16.52 12.40 4.53
C THR A 51 -17.90 12.56 5.14
N ASN A 52 -18.68 13.52 4.62
CA ASN A 52 -20.10 13.63 4.93
C ASN A 52 -20.91 12.65 4.08
N VAL A 53 -21.04 11.40 4.56
CA VAL A 53 -21.77 10.33 3.86
C VAL A 53 -23.21 10.70 3.55
N GLY A 54 -23.88 11.49 4.41
CA GLY A 54 -25.26 11.93 4.17
C GLY A 54 -25.37 12.90 2.99
N ALA A 55 -24.39 13.80 2.84
CA ALA A 55 -24.31 14.67 1.66
C ALA A 55 -23.98 13.86 0.40
N LEU A 56 -23.01 12.94 0.50
CA LEU A 56 -22.66 12.05 -0.61
C LEU A 56 -23.87 11.25 -1.11
N ALA A 57 -24.67 10.70 -0.19
CA ALA A 57 -25.90 9.97 -0.51
C ALA A 57 -26.96 10.85 -1.19
N ALA A 58 -27.03 12.14 -0.85
CA ALA A 58 -27.98 13.08 -1.42
C ALA A 58 -27.62 13.54 -2.84
N GLU A 59 -26.34 13.42 -3.22
CA GLU A 59 -25.81 13.82 -4.53
C GLU A 59 -25.84 12.70 -5.57
N LEU A 60 -26.18 11.47 -5.18
CA LEU A 60 -26.20 10.31 -6.08
C LEU A 60 -27.19 10.46 -7.23
N PHE A 61 -26.74 10.07 -8.43
CA PHE A 61 -27.63 9.95 -9.57
C PHE A 61 -28.46 8.66 -9.50
N PRO A 62 -29.63 8.59 -10.16
CA PRO A 62 -30.41 7.36 -10.26
C PRO A 62 -29.57 6.21 -10.82
N GLY A 63 -29.41 5.14 -10.04
CA GLY A 63 -28.62 3.95 -10.41
C GLY A 63 -27.18 3.95 -9.90
N GLU A 64 -26.74 5.01 -9.21
CA GLU A 64 -25.45 5.06 -8.54
C GLU A 64 -25.53 4.39 -7.15
N ASP A 65 -24.47 3.67 -6.79
CA ASP A 65 -24.36 2.93 -5.53
C ASP A 65 -23.46 3.71 -4.56
N LEU A 66 -24.02 4.10 -3.40
CA LEU A 66 -23.31 4.83 -2.35
C LEU A 66 -22.06 4.09 -1.86
N ARG A 67 -22.18 2.77 -1.67
CA ARG A 67 -21.07 1.93 -1.23
C ARG A 67 -19.98 1.97 -2.27
N TYR A 68 -20.31 1.72 -3.54
CA TYR A 68 -19.33 1.76 -4.62
C TYR A 68 -18.63 3.13 -4.69
N ARG A 69 -19.39 4.23 -4.60
CA ARG A 69 -18.84 5.58 -4.62
C ARG A 69 -17.85 5.83 -3.48
N LEU A 70 -18.27 5.55 -2.24
CA LEU A 70 -17.44 5.75 -1.06
C LEU A 70 -16.19 4.85 -1.08
N THR A 71 -16.34 3.60 -1.53
CA THR A 71 -15.24 2.65 -1.73
C THR A 71 -14.21 3.20 -2.72
N MET A 72 -14.64 3.66 -3.90
CA MET A 72 -13.74 4.23 -4.90
C MET A 72 -13.07 5.50 -4.41
N ASP A 73 -13.82 6.46 -3.84
CA ASP A 73 -13.25 7.72 -3.36
C ASP A 73 -12.23 7.47 -2.24
N THR A 74 -12.51 6.54 -1.33
CA THR A 74 -11.56 6.14 -0.29
C THR A 74 -10.32 5.49 -0.88
N PHE A 75 -10.46 4.62 -1.89
CA PHE A 75 -9.32 4.00 -2.57
C PHE A 75 -8.41 5.04 -3.22
N TYR A 76 -9.00 6.01 -3.93
CA TYR A 76 -8.27 7.12 -4.56
C TYR A 76 -7.49 7.92 -3.52
N ALA A 77 -8.18 8.41 -2.48
CA ALA A 77 -7.60 9.29 -1.47
C ALA A 77 -6.61 8.61 -0.51
N SER A 78 -6.56 7.28 -0.49
CA SER A 78 -5.65 6.52 0.39
C SER A 78 -4.60 5.76 -0.42
N MET A 79 -4.95 4.59 -0.93
CA MET A 79 -4.01 3.67 -1.56
C MET A 79 -3.45 4.22 -2.87
N LEU A 80 -4.30 4.73 -3.76
CA LEU A 80 -3.84 5.15 -5.09
C LEU A 80 -2.92 6.37 -5.01
N ASP A 81 -3.40 7.47 -4.41
CA ASP A 81 -2.65 8.72 -4.36
C ASP A 81 -1.27 8.52 -3.70
N TYR A 82 -1.25 7.84 -2.55
CA TYR A 82 0.00 7.54 -1.84
C TYR A 82 0.95 6.67 -2.65
N LEU A 83 0.48 5.55 -3.20
CA LEU A 83 1.35 4.61 -3.91
C LEU A 83 1.83 5.18 -5.25
N CYS A 84 1.03 5.99 -5.94
CA CYS A 84 1.46 6.70 -7.14
C CYS A 84 2.43 7.86 -6.83
N GLU A 85 2.36 8.48 -5.65
CA GLU A 85 3.38 9.43 -5.20
C GLU A 85 4.71 8.72 -4.91
N LYS A 86 4.65 7.58 -4.19
CA LYS A 86 5.81 6.75 -3.88
C LYS A 86 6.45 6.14 -5.13
N CYS A 87 5.64 5.60 -6.03
CA CYS A 87 6.04 4.89 -7.23
C CYS A 87 5.28 5.48 -8.45
N PRO A 88 5.85 6.50 -9.13
CA PRO A 88 5.17 7.20 -10.21
C PRO A 88 4.88 6.39 -11.48
N THR A 89 5.42 5.16 -11.58
CA THR A 89 5.22 4.25 -12.71
C THR A 89 3.93 3.44 -12.63
N LEU A 90 3.22 3.49 -11.49
CA LEU A 90 1.96 2.76 -11.30
C LEU A 90 0.82 3.31 -12.17
N GLU A 91 -0.11 2.43 -12.53
CA GLU A 91 -1.32 2.79 -13.25
C GLU A 91 -2.21 3.68 -12.39
N ARG A 92 -2.66 4.81 -12.93
CA ARG A 92 -3.48 5.80 -12.21
C ARG A 92 -4.97 5.60 -12.40
N SER A 93 -5.36 4.67 -13.26
CA SER A 93 -6.75 4.35 -13.53
C SER A 93 -7.13 2.97 -12.99
N VAL A 94 -8.35 2.85 -12.46
CA VAL A 94 -8.93 1.57 -12.05
C VAL A 94 -9.87 1.11 -13.16
N GLU A 95 -9.36 0.33 -14.13
CA GLU A 95 -10.12 -0.05 -15.34
C GLU A 95 -11.24 -1.06 -15.08
N HIS A 96 -11.04 -1.99 -14.14
CA HIS A 96 -11.97 -3.09 -13.87
C HIS A 96 -12.49 -3.04 -12.44
N ASP A 97 -11.61 -3.32 -11.48
CA ASP A 97 -11.88 -3.26 -10.06
C ASP A 97 -10.58 -3.09 -9.28
N ILE A 98 -10.71 -2.79 -7.99
CA ILE A 98 -9.59 -2.54 -7.09
C ILE A 98 -8.72 -3.80 -6.89
N PRO A 99 -9.28 -5.01 -6.66
CA PRO A 99 -8.47 -6.22 -6.58
C PRO A 99 -7.59 -6.46 -7.82
N SER A 100 -8.12 -6.27 -9.02
CA SER A 100 -7.38 -6.41 -10.28
C SER A 100 -6.31 -5.34 -10.41
N TRP A 101 -6.59 -4.10 -9.96
CA TRP A 101 -5.58 -3.05 -9.91
C TRP A 101 -4.43 -3.42 -8.96
N ILE A 102 -4.73 -3.94 -7.76
CA ILE A 102 -3.72 -4.38 -6.80
C ILE A 102 -2.85 -5.50 -7.40
N GLU A 103 -3.48 -6.47 -8.06
CA GLU A 103 -2.78 -7.58 -8.74
C GLU A 103 -1.79 -7.08 -9.81
N ALA A 104 -2.22 -6.11 -10.62
CA ALA A 104 -1.41 -5.56 -11.70
C ALA A 104 -0.25 -4.70 -11.20
N ASN A 105 -0.41 -3.99 -10.08
CA ASN A 105 0.54 -2.98 -9.60
C ASN A 105 1.48 -3.47 -8.49
N ALA A 106 1.11 -4.53 -7.75
CA ALA A 106 1.97 -5.09 -6.70
C ALA A 106 3.39 -5.47 -7.19
N PRO A 107 3.57 -6.05 -8.40
CA PRO A 107 4.91 -6.38 -8.89
C PRO A 107 5.85 -5.17 -9.01
N GLU A 108 5.33 -4.05 -9.51
CA GLU A 108 6.10 -2.83 -9.71
C GLU A 108 6.49 -2.18 -8.37
N LEU A 109 5.60 -2.20 -7.38
CA LEU A 109 5.89 -1.74 -6.02
C LEU A 109 6.93 -2.61 -5.30
N ALA A 110 6.83 -3.93 -5.44
CA ALA A 110 7.81 -4.84 -4.87
C ALA A 110 9.19 -4.62 -5.48
N ARG A 111 9.25 -4.42 -6.80
CA ARG A 111 10.49 -4.06 -7.50
C ARG A 111 11.05 -2.75 -6.99
N PHE A 112 10.25 -1.70 -6.88
CA PHE A 112 10.69 -0.40 -6.35
C PHE A 112 11.30 -0.52 -4.94
N ASN A 113 10.62 -1.25 -4.05
CA ASN A 113 11.09 -1.50 -2.68
C ASN A 113 12.39 -2.33 -2.68
N ALA A 114 12.48 -3.38 -3.51
CA ALA A 114 13.67 -4.20 -3.63
C ALA A 114 14.86 -3.42 -4.20
N GLU A 115 14.65 -2.62 -5.24
CA GLU A 115 15.67 -1.74 -5.83
C GLU A 115 16.19 -0.73 -4.80
N THR A 116 15.31 -0.17 -3.97
CA THR A 116 15.70 0.71 -2.87
C THR A 116 16.64 0.00 -1.89
N MET A 117 16.38 -1.27 -1.57
CA MET A 117 17.27 -2.07 -0.73
C MET A 117 18.58 -2.43 -1.43
N CYS A 118 18.54 -2.79 -2.72
CA CYS A 118 19.73 -3.07 -3.53
C CYS A 118 20.67 -1.87 -3.63
N LEU A 119 20.13 -0.64 -3.68
CA LEU A 119 20.94 0.59 -3.64
C LEU A 119 21.74 0.75 -2.34
N ALA A 120 21.31 0.11 -1.25
CA ALA A 120 22.01 0.10 0.03
C ALA A 120 23.05 -1.03 0.15
N MET A 121 23.18 -1.89 -0.87
CA MET A 121 24.16 -2.98 -0.86
C MET A 121 25.58 -2.46 -1.15
N PRO A 122 26.60 -2.84 -0.36
CA PRO A 122 27.96 -2.29 -0.50
C PRO A 122 28.65 -2.66 -1.81
N ASP A 123 28.37 -3.85 -2.36
CA ASP A 123 29.03 -4.37 -3.56
C ASP A 123 28.10 -4.36 -4.80
N GLY A 124 26.88 -3.82 -4.66
CA GLY A 124 25.80 -3.98 -5.64
C GLY A 124 25.29 -5.42 -5.73
N GLY A 125 24.47 -5.71 -6.75
CA GLY A 125 23.84 -7.02 -6.98
C GLY A 125 22.34 -7.01 -6.70
N THR A 126 21.77 -8.20 -6.52
CA THR A 126 20.35 -8.41 -6.21
C THR A 126 20.17 -9.03 -4.82
N LEU A 127 18.98 -8.90 -4.24
CA LEU A 127 18.66 -9.56 -2.97
C LEU A 127 18.66 -11.10 -3.09
N GLU A 128 18.32 -11.63 -4.27
CA GLU A 128 18.33 -13.08 -4.54
C GLU A 128 19.74 -13.67 -4.53
N ASP A 129 20.76 -12.88 -4.87
CA ASP A 129 22.17 -13.28 -4.78
C ASP A 129 22.61 -13.53 -3.33
N ILE A 130 21.92 -12.92 -2.36
CA ILE A 130 22.15 -13.13 -0.92
C ILE A 130 21.46 -14.40 -0.45
N ASP A 131 20.15 -14.51 -0.73
CA ASP A 131 19.35 -15.68 -0.37
C ASP A 131 18.18 -15.83 -1.36
N PRO A 132 17.94 -17.03 -1.93
CA PRO A 132 16.88 -17.27 -2.90
C PRO A 132 15.46 -17.01 -2.35
N ARG A 133 15.28 -17.00 -1.03
CA ARG A 133 14.00 -16.62 -0.40
C ARG A 133 13.68 -15.14 -0.60
N LEU A 134 14.67 -14.31 -0.94
CA LEU A 134 14.51 -12.88 -1.27
C LEU A 134 14.35 -12.64 -2.77
N SER A 135 14.02 -13.67 -3.56
CA SER A 135 13.69 -13.53 -4.98
C SER A 135 12.57 -12.52 -5.18
N LEU A 136 12.61 -11.82 -6.32
CA LEU A 136 11.60 -10.81 -6.63
C LEU A 136 10.19 -11.41 -6.56
N ALA A 137 9.96 -12.61 -7.10
CA ALA A 137 8.67 -13.28 -7.03
C ALA A 137 8.12 -13.42 -5.59
N ASN A 138 8.96 -13.80 -4.62
CA ASN A 138 8.52 -13.89 -3.21
C ASN A 138 8.19 -12.52 -2.62
N LEU A 139 8.93 -11.48 -3.02
CA LEU A 139 8.68 -10.10 -2.58
C LEU A 139 7.41 -9.53 -3.21
N GLU A 140 7.13 -9.84 -4.48
CA GLU A 140 5.89 -9.51 -5.18
C GLU A 140 4.67 -10.12 -4.47
N ASP A 141 4.76 -11.39 -4.07
CA ASP A 141 3.70 -12.08 -3.33
C ASP A 141 3.42 -11.42 -1.98
N ARG A 142 4.47 -11.02 -1.25
CA ARG A 142 4.35 -10.31 0.03
C ARG A 142 3.76 -8.91 -0.14
N GLN A 143 4.21 -8.16 -1.14
CA GLN A 143 3.67 -6.84 -1.47
C GLN A 143 2.17 -6.93 -1.79
N ARG A 144 1.79 -7.88 -2.65
CA ARG A 144 0.39 -8.14 -3.01
C ARG A 144 -0.43 -8.51 -1.78
N ALA A 145 0.07 -9.40 -0.93
CA ALA A 145 -0.61 -9.80 0.30
C ALA A 145 -0.88 -8.59 1.20
N MET A 146 0.13 -7.77 1.47
CA MET A 146 -0.02 -6.56 2.28
C MET A 146 -1.08 -5.61 1.70
N MET A 147 -1.03 -5.33 0.39
CA MET A 147 -2.00 -4.42 -0.25
C MET A 147 -3.42 -4.96 -0.14
N LYS A 148 -3.62 -6.26 -0.39
CA LYS A 148 -4.93 -6.90 -0.26
C LYS A 148 -5.45 -6.90 1.18
N GLU A 149 -4.61 -7.23 2.15
CA GLU A 149 -4.98 -7.26 3.57
C GLU A 149 -5.36 -5.86 4.06
N THR A 150 -4.56 -4.86 3.71
CA THR A 150 -4.82 -3.44 4.03
C THR A 150 -6.14 -2.99 3.41
N TRP A 151 -6.36 -3.29 2.12
CA TRP A 151 -7.58 -2.91 1.43
C TRP A 151 -8.83 -3.61 2.01
N THR A 152 -8.73 -4.91 2.31
CA THR A 152 -9.83 -5.68 2.92
C THR A 152 -10.24 -5.08 4.27
N ALA A 153 -9.27 -4.61 5.07
CA ALA A 153 -9.56 -3.94 6.33
C ALA A 153 -10.27 -2.58 6.13
N ILE A 154 -9.88 -1.81 5.12
CA ILE A 154 -10.55 -0.56 4.73
C ILE A 154 -11.99 -0.83 4.28
N GLU A 155 -12.20 -1.80 3.40
CA GLU A 155 -13.54 -2.18 2.94
C GLU A 155 -14.47 -2.59 4.10
N ALA A 156 -13.94 -3.33 5.07
CA ALA A 156 -14.70 -3.71 6.26
C ALA A 156 -15.11 -2.49 7.10
N ARG A 157 -14.26 -1.46 7.20
CA ARG A 157 -14.58 -0.20 7.90
C ARG A 157 -15.65 0.59 7.15
N ILE A 158 -15.57 0.67 5.83
CA ILE A 158 -16.59 1.33 4.99
C ILE A 158 -17.94 0.62 5.16
N GLU A 159 -17.97 -0.70 5.11
CA GLU A 159 -19.18 -1.49 5.32
C GLU A 159 -19.79 -1.23 6.71
N ALA A 160 -18.97 -1.26 7.75
CA ALA A 160 -19.42 -1.00 9.12
C ALA A 160 -20.00 0.41 9.28
N LEU A 161 -19.40 1.41 8.64
CA LEU A 161 -19.91 2.78 8.62
C LEU A 161 -21.29 2.86 7.95
N LEU A 162 -21.43 2.29 6.75
CA LEU A 162 -22.70 2.33 6.01
C LEU A 162 -23.81 1.61 6.78
N LYS A 163 -23.51 0.48 7.43
CA LYS A 163 -24.45 -0.21 8.33
C LYS A 163 -24.85 0.66 9.52
N ALA A 164 -23.87 1.30 10.19
CA ALA A 164 -24.13 2.17 11.33
C ALA A 164 -25.01 3.38 10.97
N MET A 165 -24.94 3.85 9.73
CA MET A 165 -25.74 4.96 9.20
C MET A 165 -27.08 4.53 8.60
N GLY A 166 -27.37 3.22 8.52
CA GLY A 166 -28.61 2.70 7.96
C GLY A 166 -28.67 2.68 6.42
N TYR A 167 -27.51 2.75 5.76
CA TYR A 167 -27.38 2.66 4.30
C TYR A 167 -27.12 1.23 3.79
N ALA A 168 -26.86 0.28 4.68
CA ALA A 168 -26.68 -1.14 4.35
C ALA A 168 -27.48 -2.03 5.32
N GLU A 169 -27.93 -3.20 4.85
CA GLU A 169 -28.65 -4.18 5.68
C GLU A 169 -27.73 -4.74 6.78
N ALA A 170 -28.32 -5.01 7.96
CA ALA A 170 -27.61 -5.49 9.15
C ALA A 170 -27.02 -6.90 8.96
#